data_AF-A0A7V1Z522-F1
#
_entry.id   AF-A0A7V1Z522-F1
#
_cell.length_a   1.000
_cell.length_b   1.000
_cell.length_c   1.000
_cell.angle_alpha   90.00
_cell.angle_beta   90.00
_cell.angle_gamma   90.00
#
_symmetry.space_group_name_H-M   'P 1'
#
loop_
_entity.id
_entity.type
_entity.pdbx_description
1 polymer ?
#
loop_
_entity_poly.entity_id
_entity_poly.type
_entity_poly.pdbx_seq_one_letter_code
_entity_poly.pdbx_strand_id
1 'polypeptide(L)'
;MKRLVVLWLLPSVLCVLPALAGTALVLAMPETALRFYLDRVRESYLDWLILGLGSGLALIQLLLAWRALRWQETDFDTRPDEVLQQMAWAAEWFPLLGLFGTVAGILQTFATIGLRQTVPQQEILRLYAPALTTTASGLLMALINVVPWWLVVVGRRLILALALSRSRTD
;
A
#
# COMPACT_ATOMS: atom_id res chain seq x y z
N MET A 1 30.58 16.73 0.02
CA MET A 1 29.18 16.90 -0.46
C MET A 1 28.66 15.71 -1.28
N LYS A 2 29.36 15.21 -2.31
CA LYS A 2 28.87 14.11 -3.17
C LYS A 2 28.61 12.77 -2.45
N ARG A 3 29.35 12.48 -1.37
CA ARG A 3 29.15 11.30 -0.50
C ARG A 3 27.86 11.41 0.35
N LEU A 4 27.56 12.61 0.85
CA LEU A 4 26.30 12.90 1.57
C LEU A 4 25.06 12.73 0.69
N VAL A 5 25.12 13.14 -0.59
CA VAL A 5 24.00 13.00 -1.52
C VAL A 5 23.70 11.52 -1.81
N VAL A 6 24.70 10.71 -2.10
CA VAL A 6 24.48 9.29 -2.42
C VAL A 6 24.06 8.48 -1.18
N LEU A 7 24.62 8.80 0.00
CA LEU A 7 24.38 8.01 1.22
C LEU A 7 23.12 8.41 1.99
N TRP A 8 22.62 9.64 1.79
CA TRP A 8 21.48 10.15 2.56
C TRP A 8 20.33 10.64 1.67
N LEU A 9 20.60 11.38 0.60
CA LEU A 9 19.53 11.90 -0.28
C LEU A 9 18.84 10.76 -1.04
N LEU A 10 19.62 9.82 -1.57
CA LEU A 10 19.11 8.76 -2.43
C LEU A 10 18.18 7.78 -1.69
N PRO A 11 18.52 7.26 -0.48
CA PRO A 11 17.59 6.51 0.34
C PRO A 11 16.32 7.30 0.69
N SER A 12 16.47 8.60 0.96
CA SER A 12 15.33 9.45 1.32
C SER A 12 14.33 9.61 0.19
N VAL A 13 14.83 9.92 -1.01
CA VAL A 13 14.01 10.08 -2.22
C VAL A 13 13.30 8.77 -2.56
N LEU A 14 14.02 7.65 -2.44
CA LEU A 14 13.47 6.32 -2.65
C LEU A 14 12.33 6.00 -1.67
N CYS A 15 12.48 6.32 -0.38
CA CYS A 15 11.43 6.11 0.63
C CYS A 15 10.24 7.06 0.50
N VAL A 16 10.37 8.21 -0.16
CA VAL A 16 9.24 9.14 -0.41
C VAL A 16 8.39 8.67 -1.60
N LEU A 17 8.96 7.86 -2.49
CA LEU A 17 8.33 7.40 -3.72
C LEU A 17 6.99 6.65 -3.52
N PRO A 18 6.82 5.74 -2.54
CA PRO A 18 5.54 5.07 -2.27
C PRO A 18 4.44 6.05 -1.83
N ALA A 19 4.79 7.03 -0.99
CA ALA A 19 3.86 8.05 -0.54
C ALA A 19 3.42 8.95 -1.70
N LEU A 20 4.34 9.32 -2.59
CA LEU A 20 4.02 10.06 -3.80
C LEU A 20 3.14 9.25 -4.75
N ALA A 21 3.44 7.96 -4.94
CA ALA A 21 2.63 7.08 -5.79
C ALA A 21 1.19 6.93 -5.24
N GLY A 22 1.04 6.73 -3.92
CA GLY A 22 -0.27 6.69 -3.28
C GLY A 22 -1.02 8.01 -3.42
N THR A 23 -0.33 9.14 -3.23
CA THR A 23 -0.93 10.47 -3.41
C THR A 23 -1.35 10.71 -4.86
N ALA A 24 -0.51 10.36 -5.83
CA ALA A 24 -0.82 10.49 -7.25
C ALA A 24 -2.03 9.63 -7.65
N LEU A 25 -2.15 8.42 -7.10
CA LEU A 25 -3.31 7.56 -7.32
C LEU A 25 -4.60 8.21 -6.81
N VAL A 26 -4.58 8.77 -5.60
CA VAL A 26 -5.74 9.47 -5.02
C VAL A 26 -6.10 10.70 -5.85
N LEU A 27 -5.10 11.47 -6.32
CA LEU A 27 -5.32 12.65 -7.17
C LEU A 27 -5.82 12.28 -8.58
N ALA A 28 -5.52 11.08 -9.07
CA ALA A 28 -6.01 10.58 -10.34
C ALA A 28 -7.47 10.07 -10.26
N MET A 29 -8.03 9.89 -9.06
CA MET A 29 -9.42 9.46 -8.91
C MET A 29 -10.39 10.60 -9.24
N PRO A 30 -11.52 10.30 -9.92
CA PRO A 30 -12.59 11.28 -10.11
C PRO A 30 -13.09 11.80 -8.76
N GLU A 31 -13.28 13.12 -8.63
CA GLU A 31 -13.68 13.75 -7.36
C GLU A 31 -14.97 13.15 -6.77
N THR A 32 -15.93 12.80 -7.63
CA THR A 32 -17.19 12.18 -7.21
C THR A 32 -16.99 10.81 -6.58
N ALA A 33 -16.11 9.99 -7.16
CA ALA A 33 -15.76 8.68 -6.62
C ALA A 33 -14.97 8.79 -5.33
N LEU A 34 -14.04 9.75 -5.24
CA LEU A 34 -13.25 9.98 -4.03
C LEU A 34 -14.13 10.46 -2.87
N ARG A 35 -15.02 11.43 -3.09
CA ARG A 35 -15.96 11.91 -2.06
C ARG A 35 -16.86 10.78 -1.57
N PHE A 36 -17.42 10.00 -2.49
CA PHE A 36 -18.22 8.83 -2.16
C PHE A 36 -17.46 7.80 -1.32
N TYR A 37 -16.21 7.51 -1.69
CA TYR A 37 -15.33 6.63 -0.94
C TYR A 37 -15.07 7.17 0.49
N LEU A 38 -14.71 8.45 0.61
CA LEU A 38 -14.42 9.09 1.89
C LEU A 38 -15.64 9.12 2.82
N ASP A 39 -16.82 9.41 2.30
CA ASP A 39 -18.07 9.37 3.06
C ASP A 39 -18.32 7.96 3.59
N ARG A 40 -18.06 6.94 2.76
CA ARG A 40 -18.31 5.55 3.17
C ARG A 40 -17.28 5.01 4.16
N VAL A 41 -16.00 5.33 3.98
CA VAL A 41 -14.92 4.94 4.90
C VAL A 41 -15.21 5.42 6.32
N ARG A 42 -15.83 6.60 6.48
CA ARG A 42 -16.21 7.13 7.80
C ARG A 42 -17.19 6.23 8.56
N GLU A 43 -18.05 5.50 7.85
CA GLU A 43 -19.09 4.66 8.44
C GLU A 43 -18.69 3.18 8.57
N SER A 44 -17.67 2.73 7.83
CA SER A 44 -17.33 1.32 7.67
C SER A 44 -16.18 0.90 8.58
N TYR A 45 -16.48 0.07 9.58
CA TYR A 45 -15.46 -0.48 10.49
C TYR A 45 -14.42 -1.36 9.77
N LEU A 46 -14.83 -2.10 8.73
CA LEU A 46 -13.90 -2.93 7.95
C LEU A 46 -12.91 -2.07 7.16
N ASP A 47 -13.38 -0.96 6.58
CA ASP A 47 -12.49 -0.02 5.89
C ASP A 47 -11.45 0.57 6.86
N TRP A 48 -11.87 0.99 8.06
CA TRP A 48 -10.95 1.46 9.10
C TRP A 48 -9.94 0.40 9.53
N LEU A 49 -10.36 -0.86 9.66
CA LEU A 49 -9.48 -1.97 10.00
C LEU A 49 -8.41 -2.16 8.91
N ILE A 50 -8.83 -2.22 7.63
CA ILE A 50 -7.93 -2.40 6.49
C ILE A 50 -6.97 -1.21 6.38
N LEU A 51 -7.49 0.01 6.38
CA LEU A 51 -6.69 1.23 6.24
C LEU A 51 -5.76 1.44 7.44
N GLY A 52 -6.22 1.17 8.66
CA GLY A 52 -5.41 1.30 9.87
C GLY A 52 -4.26 0.31 9.92
N LEU A 53 -4.55 -0.98 9.68
CA LEU A 53 -3.53 -2.02 9.62
C LEU A 53 -2.56 -1.79 8.46
N GLY A 54 -3.07 -1.45 7.27
CA GLY A 54 -2.26 -1.19 6.08
C GLY A 54 -1.38 0.04 6.23
N SER A 55 -1.88 1.11 6.84
CA SER A 55 -1.08 2.32 7.12
C SER A 55 -0.01 2.04 8.17
N GLY A 56 -0.35 1.31 9.24
CA GLY A 56 0.61 0.91 10.28
C GLY A 56 1.73 0.05 9.72
N LEU A 57 1.38 -0.96 8.91
CA LEU A 57 2.34 -1.81 8.22
C LEU A 57 3.24 -0.99 7.28
N ALA A 58 2.65 -0.09 6.49
CA ALA A 58 3.38 0.74 5.54
C ALA A 58 4.38 1.66 6.24
N LEU A 59 4.00 2.28 7.36
CA LEU A 59 4.90 3.11 8.16
C LEU A 59 6.09 2.32 8.68
N ILE A 60 5.84 1.12 9.23
CA ILE A 60 6.92 0.26 9.73
C ILE A 60 7.83 -0.19 8.58
N GLN A 61 7.27 -0.61 7.45
CA GLN A 61 8.04 -1.00 6.27
C GLN A 61 8.86 0.17 5.71
N LEU A 62 8.33 1.39 5.68
CA LEU A 62 9.06 2.58 5.24
C LEU A 62 10.24 2.89 6.18
N LEU A 63 10.04 2.78 7.49
CA LEU A 63 11.12 2.97 8.48
C LEU A 63 12.20 1.90 8.34
N LEU A 64 11.82 0.64 8.15
CA LEU A 64 12.76 -0.46 7.92
C LEU A 64 13.50 -0.31 6.59
N ALA A 65 12.80 0.03 5.51
CA ALA A 65 13.38 0.27 4.19
C ALA A 65 14.37 1.44 4.22
N TRP A 66 14.03 2.52 4.92
CA TRP A 66 14.93 3.64 5.14
C TRP A 66 16.21 3.20 5.86
N ARG A 67 16.07 2.40 6.93
CA ARG A 67 17.21 1.87 7.68
C ARG A 67 18.05 0.93 6.82
N ALA A 68 17.42 0.10 6.01
CA ALA A 68 18.05 -0.90 5.14
C ALA A 68 18.80 -0.29 3.94
N LEU A 69 18.39 0.88 3.46
CA LEU A 69 19.04 1.60 2.36
C LEU A 69 20.13 2.57 2.83
N ARG A 70 20.26 2.80 4.14
CA ARG A 70 21.34 3.61 4.69
C ARG A 70 22.64 2.83 4.71
N TRP A 71 23.70 3.51 4.28
CA TRP A 71 25.06 2.98 4.36
C TRP A 71 25.50 2.85 5.83
N GLN A 72 26.01 1.68 6.22
CA GLN A 72 26.63 1.47 7.53
C GLN A 72 28.14 1.74 7.44
N GLU A 73 28.73 2.24 8.52
CA GLU A 73 30.04 2.93 8.55
C GLU A 73 31.16 2.24 7.76
N THR A 74 31.19 0.91 7.71
CA THR A 74 32.22 0.11 7.04
C THR A 74 31.77 -0.60 5.76
N ASP A 75 30.48 -0.93 5.60
CA ASP A 75 29.96 -1.65 4.42
C ASP A 75 28.46 -1.43 4.21
N PHE A 76 27.97 -1.72 3.00
CA PHE A 76 26.56 -1.74 2.67
C PHE A 76 25.98 -3.13 2.96
N ASP A 77 24.98 -3.23 3.83
CA ASP A 77 24.38 -4.53 4.15
C ASP A 77 23.64 -5.11 2.93
N THR A 78 24.22 -6.16 2.35
CA THR A 78 23.68 -6.85 1.18
C THR A 78 22.73 -7.99 1.56
N ARG A 79 22.51 -8.26 2.85
CA ARG A 79 21.69 -9.39 3.29
C ARG A 79 20.22 -9.17 2.91
N PRO A 80 19.50 -10.22 2.48
CA PRO A 80 18.07 -10.11 2.22
C PRO A 80 17.33 -9.73 3.51
N ASP A 81 16.49 -8.69 3.45
CA ASP A 81 15.66 -8.29 4.60
C ASP A 81 14.43 -9.19 4.70
N GLU A 82 14.60 -10.32 5.39
CA GLU A 82 13.53 -11.31 5.60
C GLU A 82 12.28 -10.68 6.24
N VAL A 83 12.46 -9.74 7.17
CA VAL A 83 11.35 -9.06 7.84
C VAL A 83 10.52 -8.22 6.84
N LEU A 84 11.17 -7.45 5.96
CA LEU A 84 10.46 -6.66 4.96
C LEU A 84 9.74 -7.55 3.95
N GLN A 85 10.34 -8.68 3.58
CA GLN A 85 9.73 -9.67 2.69
C GLN A 85 8.49 -10.30 3.34
N GLN A 86 8.58 -10.72 4.60
CA GLN A 86 7.45 -11.29 5.34
C GLN A 86 6.31 -10.28 5.49
N MET A 87 6.63 -9.01 5.75
CA MET A 87 5.63 -7.93 5.80
C MET A 87 4.98 -7.69 4.44
N ALA A 88 5.73 -7.76 3.34
CA ALA A 88 5.18 -7.65 2.00
C ALA A 88 4.21 -8.81 1.67
N TRP A 89 4.53 -10.04 2.10
CA TRP A 89 3.61 -11.17 1.99
C TRP A 89 2.35 -10.98 2.86
N ALA A 90 2.49 -10.42 4.06
CA ALA A 90 1.33 -10.10 4.89
C ALA A 90 0.42 -9.05 4.21
N ALA A 91 0.98 -8.13 3.43
CA ALA A 91 0.19 -7.16 2.69
C ALA A 91 -0.67 -7.76 1.57
N GLU A 92 -0.32 -8.95 1.07
CA GLU A 92 -1.13 -9.68 0.08
C GLU A 92 -2.46 -10.18 0.67
N TRP A 93 -2.66 -10.08 1.99
CA TRP A 93 -3.92 -10.40 2.65
C TRP A 93 -4.93 -9.26 2.60
N PHE A 94 -4.51 -8.01 2.38
CA PHE A 94 -5.44 -6.87 2.32
C PHE A 94 -6.47 -6.99 1.18
N PRO A 95 -6.13 -7.44 -0.04
CA PRO A 95 -7.12 -7.70 -1.09
C PRO A 95 -8.09 -8.81 -0.70
N LEU A 96 -7.64 -9.83 0.07
CA LEU A 96 -8.51 -10.90 0.57
C LEU A 96 -9.50 -10.37 1.60
N LEU A 97 -9.09 -9.47 2.49
CA LEU A 97 -9.99 -8.75 3.40
C LEU A 97 -10.98 -7.86 2.62
N GLY A 98 -10.51 -7.22 1.55
CA GLY A 98 -11.36 -6.48 0.61
C GLY A 98 -12.44 -7.37 -0.03
N LEU A 99 -12.04 -8.53 -0.53
CA LEU A 99 -12.93 -9.54 -1.11
C LEU A 99 -13.93 -10.07 -0.09
N PHE A 100 -13.54 -10.23 1.18
CA PHE A 100 -14.49 -10.59 2.23
C PHE A 100 -15.62 -9.56 2.35
N GLY A 101 -15.31 -8.27 2.20
CA GLY A 101 -16.31 -7.20 2.15
C GLY A 101 -17.30 -7.35 0.98
N THR A 102 -16.84 -7.79 -0.19
CA THR A 102 -17.75 -8.04 -1.33
C THR A 102 -18.65 -9.22 -1.09
N VAL A 103 -18.11 -10.32 -0.59
CA VAL A 103 -18.88 -11.52 -0.25
C VAL A 103 -19.94 -11.16 0.79
N ALA A 104 -19.58 -10.41 1.84
CA ALA A 104 -20.53 -9.96 2.85
C ALA A 104 -21.66 -9.09 2.25
N GLY A 105 -21.33 -8.11 1.41
CA GLY A 105 -22.33 -7.25 0.76
C GLY A 105 -23.26 -8.02 -0.20
N ILE A 106 -22.72 -8.99 -0.95
CA ILE A 106 -23.50 -9.87 -1.81
C ILE A 106 -24.46 -10.74 -0.99
N LEU A 107 -23.97 -11.38 0.08
CA LEU A 107 -24.80 -12.20 0.97
C LEU A 107 -25.92 -11.38 1.60
N GLN A 108 -25.63 -10.16 2.06
CA GLN A 108 -26.63 -9.25 2.62
C GLN A 108 -27.68 -8.84 1.57
N THR A 109 -27.26 -8.61 0.33
CA THR A 109 -28.17 -8.28 -0.76
C THR A 109 -29.09 -9.46 -1.08
N PHE A 110 -28.55 -10.66 -1.21
CA PHE A 110 -29.35 -11.86 -1.47
C PHE A 110 -30.29 -12.20 -0.32
N ALA A 111 -29.87 -12.03 0.93
CA ALA A 111 -30.74 -12.19 2.08
C ALA A 111 -31.93 -11.21 2.03
N THR A 112 -31.68 -9.97 1.62
CA THR A 112 -32.74 -8.94 1.51
C THR A 112 -33.72 -9.25 0.38
N ILE A 113 -33.23 -9.71 -0.78
CA ILE A 113 -34.06 -10.14 -1.91
C ILE A 113 -34.87 -11.40 -1.56
N GLY A 114 -34.25 -12.38 -0.88
CA GLY A 114 -34.94 -13.59 -0.46
C GLY A 114 -36.09 -13.33 0.52
N LEU A 115 -35.99 -12.27 1.32
CA LEU A 115 -37.02 -11.85 2.28
C LEU A 115 -38.10 -10.94 1.67
N ARG A 116 -37.84 -10.29 0.52
CA ARG A 116 -38.76 -9.34 -0.13
C ARG A 116 -38.92 -9.65 -1.61
N GLN A 117 -40.13 -9.99 -2.04
CA GLN A 117 -40.43 -10.35 -3.44
C GLN A 117 -40.07 -9.27 -4.48
N THR A 118 -40.02 -7.99 -4.08
CA THR A 118 -39.53 -6.89 -4.91
C THR A 118 -38.64 -5.97 -4.08
N VAL A 119 -37.40 -5.78 -4.53
CA VAL A 119 -36.45 -4.84 -3.91
C VAL A 119 -36.13 -3.75 -4.94
N PRO A 120 -36.34 -2.47 -4.63
CA PRO A 120 -36.02 -1.39 -5.56
C PRO A 120 -34.50 -1.37 -5.86
N GLN A 121 -34.13 -1.12 -7.12
CA GLN A 121 -32.73 -1.15 -7.58
C GLN A 121 -31.80 -0.22 -6.79
N GLN A 122 -32.31 0.92 -6.30
CA GLN A 122 -31.55 1.83 -5.45
C GLN A 122 -31.15 1.22 -4.10
N GLU A 123 -31.98 0.34 -3.53
CA GLU A 123 -31.65 -0.36 -2.28
C GLU A 123 -30.54 -1.39 -2.53
N ILE A 124 -30.59 -2.09 -3.67
CA ILE A 124 -29.52 -3.00 -4.10
C ILE A 124 -28.19 -2.25 -4.26
N LEU A 125 -28.18 -1.12 -4.99
CA LEU A 125 -26.96 -0.32 -5.17
C LEU A 125 -26.38 0.17 -3.84
N ARG A 126 -27.22 0.56 -2.88
CA ARG A 126 -26.80 0.95 -1.53
C ARG A 126 -26.16 -0.21 -0.76
N LEU A 127 -26.60 -1.45 -0.95
CA LEU A 127 -26.02 -2.63 -0.31
C LEU A 127 -24.69 -3.06 -0.95
N TYR A 128 -24.53 -2.81 -2.26
CA TYR A 128 -23.30 -3.13 -3.00
C TYR A 128 -22.18 -2.10 -2.83
N ALA A 129 -22.52 -0.84 -2.67
CA ALA A 129 -21.53 0.23 -2.53
C ALA A 129 -20.48 -0.02 -1.41
N PRO A 130 -20.86 -0.42 -0.18
CA PRO A 130 -19.90 -0.75 0.89
C PRO A 130 -18.92 -1.87 0.52
N ALA A 131 -19.40 -2.86 -0.22
CA ALA A 131 -18.59 -3.98 -0.69
C ALA A 131 -17.47 -3.52 -1.63
N LEU A 132 -17.79 -2.59 -2.53
CA LEU A 132 -16.83 -2.01 -3.47
C LEU A 132 -15.80 -1.13 -2.77
N THR A 133 -16.21 -0.31 -1.78
CA THR A 133 -15.26 0.53 -1.03
C THR A 133 -14.29 -0.32 -0.20
N THR A 134 -14.77 -1.40 0.41
CA THR A 134 -13.93 -2.34 1.17
C THR A 134 -12.87 -2.99 0.27
N THR A 135 -13.24 -3.33 -0.96
CA THR A 135 -12.29 -3.85 -1.96
C THR A 135 -11.26 -2.82 -2.35
N ALA A 136 -11.70 -1.58 -2.61
CA ALA A 136 -10.81 -0.50 -2.97
C ALA A 136 -9.77 -0.24 -1.87
N SER A 137 -10.21 -0.22 -0.60
CA SER A 137 -9.32 -0.12 0.57
C SER A 137 -8.29 -1.25 0.61
N GLY A 138 -8.72 -2.50 0.38
CA GLY A 138 -7.84 -3.66 0.36
C GLY A 138 -6.76 -3.58 -0.73
N LEU A 139 -7.14 -3.21 -1.95
CA LEU A 139 -6.21 -3.04 -3.06
C LEU A 139 -5.25 -1.88 -2.84
N LEU A 140 -5.74 -0.75 -2.34
CA LEU A 140 -4.92 0.43 -2.04
C LEU A 140 -3.84 0.09 -1.00
N MET A 141 -4.22 -0.59 0.09
CA MET A 141 -3.27 -0.97 1.13
C MET A 141 -2.26 -2.00 0.65
N ALA A 142 -2.68 -3.00 -0.14
CA ALA A 142 -1.77 -3.96 -0.74
C ALA A 142 -0.72 -3.27 -1.62
N LEU A 143 -1.16 -2.36 -2.49
CA LEU A 143 -0.27 -1.63 -3.39
C LEU A 143 0.77 -0.83 -2.60
N ILE A 144 0.33 -0.05 -1.60
CA ILE A 144 1.23 0.79 -0.79
C ILE A 144 2.26 -0.04 -0.03
N ASN A 145 1.91 -1.24 0.44
CA ASN A 145 2.77 -2.09 1.27
C ASN A 145 3.69 -3.05 0.48
N VAL A 146 3.45 -3.28 -0.81
CA VAL A 146 4.36 -4.07 -1.65
C VAL A 146 5.57 -3.25 -2.12
N VAL A 147 5.39 -1.95 -2.33
CA VAL A 147 6.43 -1.06 -2.90
C VAL A 147 7.69 -0.94 -2.03
N PRO A 148 7.63 -0.81 -0.68
CA PRO A 148 8.82 -0.67 0.15
C PRO A 148 9.83 -1.81 0.01
N TRP A 149 9.36 -3.06 -0.12
CA TRP A 149 10.25 -4.20 -0.33
C TRP A 149 10.95 -4.13 -1.70
N TRP A 150 10.19 -3.85 -2.76
CA TRP A 150 10.74 -3.62 -4.11
C TRP A 150 11.78 -2.50 -4.12
N LEU A 151 11.51 -1.44 -3.40
CA LEU A 151 12.42 -0.30 -3.23
C LEU A 151 13.74 -0.69 -2.60
N VAL A 152 13.74 -1.56 -1.59
CA VAL A 152 14.99 -2.06 -1.01
C VAL A 152 15.72 -2.93 -2.02
N VAL A 153 15.06 -3.91 -2.64
CA VAL A 153 15.70 -4.84 -3.59
C VAL A 153 16.31 -4.09 -4.78
N VAL A 154 15.58 -3.15 -5.39
CA VAL A 154 16.04 -2.38 -6.54
C VAL A 154 16.98 -1.25 -6.13
N GLY A 155 16.64 -0.51 -5.07
CA GLY A 155 17.41 0.61 -4.55
C GLY A 155 18.82 0.19 -4.14
N ARG A 156 18.98 -0.97 -3.49
CA ARG A 156 20.29 -1.54 -3.16
C ARG A 156 21.14 -1.78 -4.41
N ARG A 157 20.57 -2.42 -5.44
CA ARG A 157 21.27 -2.69 -6.71
C ARG A 157 21.71 -1.39 -7.40
N LEU A 158 20.85 -0.38 -7.41
CA LEU A 158 21.17 0.93 -7.97
C LEU A 158 22.30 1.63 -7.20
N ILE A 159 22.24 1.64 -5.86
CA ILE A 159 23.27 2.25 -5.02
C ILE A 159 24.62 1.57 -5.24
N LEU A 160 24.66 0.23 -5.25
CA LEU A 160 25.89 -0.53 -5.48
C LEU A 160 26.45 -0.33 -6.89
N ALA A 161 25.60 -0.33 -7.93
CA ALA A 161 26.02 -0.08 -9.31
C ALA A 161 26.64 1.33 -9.46
N LEU A 162 26.04 2.34 -8.83
CA LEU A 162 26.57 3.71 -8.83
C LEU A 162 27.85 3.85 -8.01
N ALA A 163 27.99 3.11 -6.91
CA ALA A 163 29.20 3.10 -6.10
C ALA A 163 30.38 2.43 -6.81
N LEU A 164 30.16 1.26 -7.45
CA LEU A 164 31.17 0.50 -8.19
C LEU A 164 31.58 1.16 -9.51
N SER A 165 30.64 1.79 -10.22
CA SER A 165 30.95 2.58 -11.43
C SER A 165 31.99 3.67 -11.16
N ARG A 166 31.96 4.23 -9.95
CA ARG A 166 32.80 5.35 -9.55
C ARG A 166 34.24 4.97 -9.21
N SER A 167 34.48 3.77 -8.69
CA SER A 167 35.83 3.27 -8.40
C SER A 167 36.63 2.92 -9.66
N ARG A 168 36.01 2.98 -10.85
CA ARG A 168 36.65 2.68 -12.14
C ARG A 168 37.13 3.93 -12.88
N THR A 169 36.81 5.10 -12.35
CA THR A 169 37.10 6.43 -12.94
C THR A 169 38.07 7.27 -12.12
N ASP A 170 38.50 6.76 -10.97
CA ASP A 170 39.62 7.27 -10.16
C ASP A 170 40.83 6.33 -10.35
#